data_AF-X0TLK7-F1
#
_entry.id   AF-X0TLK7-F1
#
_cell.length_a   1.000
_cell.length_b   1.000
_cell.length_c   1.000
_cell.angle_alpha   90.00
_cell.angle_beta   90.00
_cell.angle_gamma   90.00
#
_symmetry.space_group_name_H-M   'P 1'
#
loop_
_entity.id
_entity.type
_entity.pdbx_description
1 polymer ?
#
loop_
_entity_poly.entity_id
_entity_poly.type
_entity_poly.pdbx_seq_one_letter_code
_entity_poly.pdbx_strand_id
1 'polypeptide(L)'
;EIIFIPEEVSRYVEEEDENLREELPDWQKEGVKLAQEILLKKSDRYINIPEGPPCNGYDLMVEFVEKVEDELLREKLSIALDGKGAFRRFKNVIADYPDYREKWFKFRDERINKKVIEWLNSVGTESI
;
A
#
# COMPACT_ATOMS: atom_id res chain seq x y z
N GLU A 1 -7.58 14.17 1.19
CA GLU A 1 -7.20 12.79 1.56
C GLU A 1 -5.86 12.50 0.92
N ILE A 2 -4.95 11.79 1.61
CA ILE A 2 -3.66 11.38 1.03
C ILE A 2 -3.83 9.98 0.46
N ILE A 3 -3.54 9.82 -0.82
CA ILE A 3 -3.60 8.52 -1.51
C ILE A 3 -2.17 8.10 -1.80
N PHE A 4 -1.72 7.03 -1.14
CA PHE A 4 -0.43 6.42 -1.41
C PHE A 4 -0.59 5.25 -2.36
N ILE A 5 0.10 5.33 -3.49
CA ILE A 5 0.15 4.26 -4.48
C ILE A 5 1.53 3.62 -4.37
N PRO A 6 1.66 2.42 -3.78
CA PRO A 6 2.93 1.70 -3.77
C PRO A 6 3.42 1.47 -5.20
N GLU A 7 4.73 1.47 -5.42
CA GLU A 7 5.35 1.19 -6.73
C GLU A 7 4.80 -0.08 -7.39
N GLU A 8 4.58 -1.14 -6.60
CA GLU A 8 3.98 -2.38 -7.07
C GLU A 8 2.56 -2.18 -7.67
N VAL A 9 1.77 -1.26 -7.10
CA VAL A 9 0.45 -0.89 -7.64
C VAL A 9 0.60 -0.07 -8.93
N SER A 10 1.60 0.82 -9.02
CA SER A 10 1.92 1.54 -10.26
C SER A 10 2.19 0.56 -11.40
N ARG A 11 2.94 -0.52 -11.11
CA ARG A 11 3.22 -1.57 -12.09
C ARG A 11 1.94 -2.23 -12.64
N TYR A 12 0.97 -2.53 -11.78
CA TYR A 12 -0.33 -3.07 -12.22
C TYR A 12 -1.21 -2.05 -12.97
N VAL A 13 -0.99 -0.76 -12.74
CA VAL A 13 -1.69 0.33 -13.44
C VAL A 13 -1.11 0.53 -14.85
N GLU A 14 0.20 0.39 -15.00
CA GLU A 14 0.92 0.51 -16.26
C GLU A 14 0.84 -0.75 -17.14
N GLU A 15 0.79 -1.95 -16.55
CA GLU A 15 0.63 -3.20 -17.30
C GLU A 15 -0.80 -3.33 -17.88
N GLU A 16 -0.91 -3.37 -19.21
CA GLU A 16 -2.18 -3.60 -19.94
C GLU A 16 -2.70 -5.04 -19.85
N ASP A 17 -2.05 -5.93 -19.09
CA ASP A 17 -2.47 -7.32 -18.95
C ASP A 17 -3.73 -7.43 -18.08
N GLU A 18 -4.87 -7.47 -18.76
CA GLU A 18 -6.20 -7.57 -18.18
C GLU A 18 -6.38 -8.82 -17.32
N ASN A 19 -5.72 -9.94 -17.68
CA ASN A 19 -5.83 -11.22 -16.95
C ASN A 19 -5.24 -11.10 -15.54
N LEU A 20 -4.14 -10.36 -15.39
CA LEU A 20 -3.46 -10.19 -14.11
C LEU A 20 -4.30 -9.39 -13.10
N ARG A 21 -5.20 -8.53 -13.61
CA ARG A 21 -6.12 -7.71 -12.81
C ARG A 21 -7.38 -8.49 -12.42
N GLU A 22 -7.82 -9.44 -13.24
CA GLU A 22 -8.99 -10.29 -12.94
C GLU A 22 -8.75 -11.22 -11.74
N GLU A 23 -7.52 -11.72 -11.58
CA GLU A 23 -7.10 -12.57 -10.45
C GLU A 23 -6.97 -11.83 -9.12
N LEU A 24 -7.06 -10.49 -9.12
CA LEU A 24 -6.99 -9.73 -7.88
C LEU A 24 -8.27 -9.91 -7.04
N PRO A 25 -8.15 -10.04 -5.72
CA PRO A 25 -9.29 -9.94 -4.82
C PRO A 25 -10.10 -8.65 -5.07
N ASP A 26 -11.42 -8.70 -4.95
CA ASP A 26 -12.29 -7.56 -5.31
C ASP A 26 -11.92 -6.26 -4.60
N TRP A 27 -11.46 -6.36 -3.35
CA TRP A 27 -11.00 -5.21 -2.59
C TRP A 27 -9.70 -4.58 -3.09
N GLN A 28 -8.89 -5.31 -3.84
CA GLN A 28 -7.70 -4.78 -4.51
C GLN A 28 -8.05 -4.13 -5.84
N LYS A 29 -9.07 -4.65 -6.54
CA LYS A 29 -9.54 -4.09 -7.82
C LYS A 29 -9.97 -2.63 -7.66
N GLU A 30 -10.61 -2.28 -6.56
CA GLU A 30 -10.99 -0.88 -6.25
C GLU A 30 -9.77 0.03 -6.14
N GLY A 31 -8.73 -0.40 -5.41
CA GLY A 31 -7.49 0.35 -5.26
C GLY A 31 -6.75 0.54 -6.59
N VAL A 32 -6.72 -0.49 -7.44
CA VAL A 32 -6.12 -0.41 -8.79
C VAL A 32 -6.91 0.55 -9.68
N LYS A 33 -8.25 0.48 -9.68
CA LYS A 33 -9.09 1.42 -10.45
C LYS A 33 -8.86 2.87 -10.04
N LEU A 34 -8.78 3.14 -8.74
CA LEU A 34 -8.48 4.48 -8.22
C LEU A 34 -7.09 4.94 -8.67
N ALA A 35 -6.07 4.07 -8.55
CA ALA A 35 -4.72 4.37 -9.01
C ALA A 35 -4.66 4.63 -10.53
N GLN A 36 -5.43 3.90 -11.34
CA GLN A 36 -5.59 4.18 -12.78
C GLN A 36 -6.21 5.55 -13.05
N GLU A 37 -7.28 5.92 -12.32
CA GLU A 37 -7.89 7.24 -12.47
C GLU A 37 -6.90 8.36 -12.14
N ILE A 38 -6.11 8.20 -11.08
CA ILE A 38 -5.14 9.21 -10.64
C ILE A 38 -3.96 9.30 -11.62
N LEU A 39 -3.34 8.16 -11.96
CA LEU A 39 -2.10 8.13 -12.75
C LEU A 39 -2.35 8.33 -14.25
N LEU A 40 -3.41 7.74 -14.82
CA LEU A 40 -3.65 7.76 -16.27
C LEU A 40 -4.53 8.93 -16.71
N LYS A 41 -5.58 9.28 -15.95
CA LYS A 41 -6.51 10.34 -16.37
C LYS A 41 -6.05 11.76 -16.04
N LYS A 42 -4.92 11.92 -15.32
CA LYS A 42 -4.30 13.21 -14.97
C LYS A 42 -5.33 14.28 -14.59
N SER A 43 -6.17 13.96 -13.62
CA SER A 43 -7.18 14.92 -13.14
C SER A 43 -6.50 16.05 -12.37
N ASP A 44 -6.85 17.31 -12.69
CA ASP A 44 -6.40 18.51 -11.95
C ASP A 44 -6.79 18.52 -10.46
N ARG A 45 -7.56 17.51 -10.01
CA ARG A 45 -7.95 17.30 -8.62
C ARG A 45 -6.81 16.76 -7.74
N TYR A 46 -5.76 16.21 -8.33
CA TYR A 46 -4.64 15.60 -7.61
C TYR A 46 -3.32 16.27 -8.01
N ILE A 47 -2.49 16.58 -7.01
CA ILE A 47 -1.13 17.06 -7.23
C ILE A 47 -0.19 15.88 -7.02
N ASN A 48 0.59 15.53 -8.04
CA ASN A 48 1.66 14.55 -7.90
C ASN A 48 2.82 15.18 -7.14
N ILE A 49 3.29 14.51 -6.09
CA ILE A 49 4.47 14.89 -5.33
C ILE A 49 5.62 14.00 -5.79
N PRO A 50 6.56 14.51 -6.62
CA PRO A 50 7.60 13.71 -7.25
C PRO A 50 8.59 13.09 -6.25
N GLU A 51 8.76 13.70 -5.07
CA GLU A 51 9.58 13.20 -3.97
C GLU A 51 8.71 13.04 -2.73
N GLY A 52 7.98 11.92 -2.61
CA GLY A 52 7.24 11.61 -1.39
C GLY A 52 8.15 11.18 -0.24
N PRO A 53 7.64 11.06 1.00
CA PRO A 53 8.40 10.44 2.08
C PRO A 53 8.89 9.04 1.66
N PRO A 54 10.07 8.59 2.13
CA PRO A 54 10.50 7.20 1.98
C PRO A 54 9.56 6.27 2.78
N CYS A 55 8.44 5.94 2.16
CA CYS A 55 7.44 4.98 2.61
C CYS A 55 7.67 3.69 1.84
N ASN A 56 8.54 2.83 2.36
CA ASN A 56 8.64 1.47 1.84
C ASN A 56 7.41 0.66 2.28
N GLY A 57 6.61 0.21 1.32
CA GLY A 57 5.44 -0.62 1.59
C GLY A 57 5.80 -1.96 2.25
N TYR A 58 7.01 -2.48 2.02
CA TYR A 58 7.49 -3.72 2.61
C TYR A 58 7.71 -3.54 4.12
N ASP A 59 8.37 -2.45 4.52
CA ASP A 59 8.64 -2.15 5.92
C ASP A 59 7.34 -1.98 6.72
N LEU A 60 6.30 -1.40 6.10
CA LEU A 60 4.98 -1.33 6.72
C LEU A 60 4.38 -2.73 6.93
N MET A 61 4.54 -3.64 5.97
CA MET A 61 4.08 -5.02 6.14
C MET A 61 4.82 -5.73 7.26
N VAL A 62 6.15 -5.63 7.30
CA VAL A 62 6.97 -6.22 8.38
C VAL A 62 6.52 -5.68 9.74
N GLU A 63 6.41 -4.37 9.90
CA GLU A 63 5.99 -3.75 11.15
C GLU A 63 4.56 -4.16 11.56
N PHE A 64 3.66 -4.33 10.59
CA PHE A 64 2.32 -4.82 10.87
C PHE A 64 2.34 -6.26 11.39
N VAL A 65 3.12 -7.15 10.77
CA VAL A 65 3.24 -8.55 11.20
C VAL A 65 3.72 -8.65 12.64
N GLU A 66 4.69 -7.84 13.05
CA GLU A 66 5.17 -7.80 14.44
C GLU A 66 4.06 -7.42 15.45
N LYS A 67 3.03 -6.69 15.02
CA LYS A 67 1.89 -6.27 15.85
C LYS A 67 0.70 -7.22 15.82
N VAL A 68 0.77 -8.30 15.03
CA VAL A 68 -0.30 -9.30 14.97
C VAL A 68 -0.28 -10.13 16.26
N GLU A 69 -1.42 -10.14 16.95
CA GLU A 69 -1.61 -10.85 18.23
C GLU A 69 -1.83 -12.36 18.02
N ASP A 70 -2.46 -12.76 16.90
CA ASP A 70 -2.63 -14.16 16.53
C ASP A 70 -1.30 -14.74 16.03
N GLU A 71 -0.71 -15.62 16.84
CA GLU A 71 0.57 -16.27 16.56
C GLU A 71 0.58 -17.01 15.22
N LEU A 72 -0.50 -17.73 14.90
CA LEU A 72 -0.60 -18.53 13.69
C LEU A 72 -0.69 -17.63 12.45
N LEU A 73 -1.45 -16.55 12.55
CA LEU A 73 -1.51 -15.56 11.47
C LEU A 73 -0.17 -14.85 11.31
N ARG A 74 0.49 -14.49 12.41
CA ARG A 74 1.80 -13.83 12.39
C ARG A 74 2.85 -14.70 11.70
N GLU A 75 2.88 -16.00 12.00
CA GLU A 75 3.77 -16.95 11.34
C GLU A 75 3.48 -17.04 9.83
N LYS A 76 2.20 -17.21 9.45
CA LYS A 76 1.78 -17.24 8.03
C LYS A 76 2.20 -15.99 7.26
N LEU A 77 2.00 -14.82 7.86
CA LEU A 77 2.39 -13.55 7.23
C LEU A 77 3.91 -13.39 7.16
N SER A 78 4.64 -13.85 8.17
CA SER A 78 6.12 -13.83 8.17
C SER A 78 6.66 -14.68 7.02
N ILE A 79 6.13 -15.90 6.82
CA ILE A 79 6.47 -16.75 5.68
C ILE A 79 6.08 -16.08 4.36
N ALA A 80 4.90 -15.44 4.31
CA ALA A 80 4.45 -14.75 3.12
C ALA A 80 5.42 -13.64 2.69
N LEU A 81 6.07 -12.96 3.65
CA LEU A 81 7.01 -11.86 3.41
C LEU A 81 8.41 -12.28 2.93
N ASP A 82 8.70 -13.59 2.83
CA ASP A 82 10.00 -14.08 2.39
C ASP A 82 10.11 -14.20 0.85
N GLY A 83 11.11 -13.56 0.26
CA GLY A 83 11.44 -13.68 -1.17
C GLY A 83 10.49 -12.96 -2.14
N LYS A 84 10.65 -13.27 -3.45
CA LYS A 84 9.94 -12.60 -4.55
C LYS A 84 8.43 -12.82 -4.45
N GLY A 85 7.64 -11.75 -4.57
CA GLY A 85 6.18 -11.82 -4.49
C GLY A 85 5.61 -11.70 -3.07
N ALA A 86 6.41 -11.21 -2.12
CA ALA A 86 6.04 -11.01 -0.72
C ALA A 86 4.74 -10.24 -0.54
N PHE A 87 4.59 -9.12 -1.25
CA PHE A 87 3.41 -8.27 -1.18
C PHE A 87 2.12 -8.98 -1.60
N ARG A 88 2.13 -9.65 -2.76
CA ARG A 88 0.98 -10.43 -3.24
C ARG A 88 0.59 -11.51 -2.24
N ARG A 89 1.56 -12.29 -1.76
CA ARG A 89 1.29 -13.36 -0.78
C ARG A 89 0.76 -12.80 0.54
N PHE A 90 1.35 -11.73 1.06
CA PHE A 90 0.88 -11.06 2.26
C PHE A 90 -0.58 -10.65 2.12
N LYS A 91 -0.92 -9.96 1.03
CA LYS A 91 -2.29 -9.51 0.78
C LYS A 91 -3.26 -10.69 0.61
N ASN A 92 -2.83 -11.79 -0.02
CA ASN A 92 -3.63 -13.01 -0.15
C ASN A 92 -3.92 -13.63 1.22
N VAL A 93 -2.90 -13.75 2.08
CA VAL A 93 -3.10 -14.27 3.45
C VAL A 93 -4.07 -13.37 4.20
N ILE A 94 -3.91 -12.04 4.16
CA ILE A 94 -4.83 -11.12 4.84
C ILE A 94 -6.27 -11.16 4.28
N ALA A 95 -6.46 -11.49 3.01
CA ALA A 95 -7.80 -11.58 2.42
C ALA A 95 -8.67 -12.63 3.11
N ASP A 96 -8.06 -13.69 3.65
CA ASP A 96 -8.74 -14.76 4.40
C ASP A 96 -9.08 -14.37 5.85
N TYR A 97 -8.62 -13.19 6.33
CA TYR A 97 -8.78 -12.73 7.71
C TYR A 97 -9.37 -11.30 7.75
N PRO A 98 -10.71 -11.14 7.63
CA PRO A 98 -11.37 -9.83 7.52
C PRO A 98 -11.02 -8.84 8.63
N ASP A 99 -10.97 -9.29 9.89
CA ASP A 99 -10.65 -8.42 11.04
C ASP A 99 -9.22 -7.88 10.95
N TYR A 100 -8.28 -8.71 10.52
CA TYR A 100 -6.88 -8.30 10.33
C TYR A 100 -6.67 -7.48 9.07
N ARG A 101 -7.50 -7.69 8.05
CA ARG A 101 -7.53 -6.87 6.85
C ARG A 101 -7.91 -5.43 7.17
N GLU A 102 -8.95 -5.21 7.98
CA GLU A 102 -9.32 -3.87 8.43
C GLU A 102 -8.21 -3.25 9.28
N LYS A 103 -7.64 -4.00 10.23
CA LYS A 103 -6.49 -3.56 11.04
C LYS A 103 -5.29 -3.16 10.17
N TRP A 104 -4.99 -3.93 9.12
CA TRP A 104 -3.91 -3.64 8.18
C TRP A 104 -4.13 -2.31 7.45
N PHE A 105 -5.33 -2.07 6.90
CA PHE A 105 -5.61 -0.81 6.21
C PHE A 105 -5.49 0.37 7.15
N LYS A 106 -6.10 0.28 8.34
CA LYS A 106 -6.02 1.33 9.33
C LYS A 106 -4.57 1.63 9.73
N PHE A 107 -3.79 0.59 10.03
CA PHE A 107 -2.37 0.73 10.38
C PHE A 107 -1.57 1.38 9.27
N ARG A 108 -1.73 0.90 8.03
CA ARG A 108 -1.03 1.41 6.86
C ARG A 108 -1.36 2.88 6.63
N ASP A 109 -2.64 3.25 6.67
CA ASP A 109 -3.10 4.60 6.38
C ASP A 109 -2.67 5.58 7.48
N GLU A 110 -2.72 5.18 8.76
CA GLU A 110 -2.19 5.98 9.88
C GLU A 110 -0.69 6.24 9.72
N ARG A 111 0.09 5.22 9.36
CA ARG A 111 1.55 5.32 9.19
C ARG A 111 1.94 6.20 8.01
N ILE A 112 1.24 6.06 6.89
CA ILE A 112 1.44 6.88 5.70
C ILE A 112 1.09 8.33 6.00
N ASN A 113 -0.08 8.59 6.58
CA ASN A 113 -0.48 9.95 6.93
C ASN A 113 0.54 10.60 7.86
N LYS A 114 1.01 9.88 8.89
CA LYS A 114 2.05 10.37 9.79
C LYS A 114 3.34 10.73 9.05
N LYS A 115 3.86 9.82 8.22
CA LYS A 115 5.10 10.03 7.46
C LYS A 115 4.97 11.19 6.46
N VAL A 116 3.81 11.34 5.81
CA VAL A 116 3.56 12.44 4.88
C VAL A 116 3.48 13.78 5.62
N ILE A 117 2.82 13.84 6.78
CA ILE A 117 2.79 15.05 7.60
C ILE A 117 4.19 15.41 8.09
N GLU A 118 4.97 14.44 8.59
CA GLU A 118 6.35 14.64 9.01
C GLU A 118 7.23 15.15 7.87
N TRP A 119 7.08 14.56 6.68
CA TRP A 119 7.81 15.00 5.49
C TRP A 119 7.40 16.41 5.04
N LEU A 120 6.10 16.73 4.98
CA LEU A 120 5.60 18.07 4.65
C LEU A 120 6.15 19.13 5.62
N ASN A 121 6.23 18.81 6.91
CA ASN A 121 6.84 19.71 7.90
C ASN A 121 8.35 19.87 7.68
N SER A 122 9.05 18.81 7.26
CA SER A 122 10.49 18.87 6.98
C SER A 122 10.81 19.70 5.72
N VAL A 123 10.00 19.59 4.67
CA VAL A 123 10.20 20.34 3.41
C VAL A 123 9.69 21.79 3.54
N GLY A 124 8.60 22.00 4.29
CA GLY A 124 8.05 23.33 4.56
C GLY A 124 8.88 24.19 5.52
N THR A 125 9.96 23.67 6.10
CA THR A 125 10.91 24.44 6.93
C THR A 125 12.21 24.77 6.22
N GLU A 126 12.42 24.29 4.99
CA GLU A 126 13.35 24.94 4.07
C GLU A 126 12.66 26.19 3.50
N SER A 127 12.64 27.25 4.33
CA SER A 127 12.48 28.61 3.82
C SER A 127 13.57 28.84 2.78
N ILE A 128 13.16 28.92 1.52
CA ILE A 128 13.89 29.66 0.48
C ILE A 128 13.83 31.14 0.85
#